data_AF-A0A535KUN7-F1
#
_entry.id   AF-A0A535KUN7-F1
#
_cell.length_a   1.000
_cell.length_b   1.000
_cell.length_c   1.000
_cell.angle_alpha   90.00
_cell.angle_beta   90.00
_cell.angle_gamma   90.00
#
_symmetry.space_group_name_H-M   'P 1'
#
loop_
_entity.id
_entity.type
_entity.pdbx_description
1 polymer ?
#
loop_
_entity_poly.entity_id
_entity_poly.type
_entity_poly.pdbx_seq_one_letter_code
_entity_poly.pdbx_strand_id
1 'polypeptide(L)'
;MMKLFDRKRKTFAILASMVLLALLASACGSANTGSSSNTPTSSGNNGKGCKKVGVLLPETATSARWDSKDRPLLTQGIKNALSGATVDYNNAEGSATEQQNQANADLTKGDCILVLAPVNG
;
A
#
# COMPACT_ATOMS: atom_id res chain seq x y z
N MET A 1 -26.96 26.72 -54.23
CA MET A 1 -26.12 25.52 -53.99
C MET A 1 -25.67 25.51 -52.53
N MET A 2 -25.89 24.38 -51.84
CA MET A 2 -25.78 24.16 -50.39
C MET A 2 -24.43 24.57 -49.76
N LYS A 3 -24.49 25.25 -48.61
CA LYS A 3 -23.52 25.09 -47.51
C LYS A 3 -24.27 24.82 -46.20
N LEU A 4 -24.87 23.63 -46.11
CA LEU A 4 -25.62 23.13 -44.94
C LEU A 4 -24.82 22.10 -44.10
N PHE A 5 -23.53 21.92 -44.38
CA PHE A 5 -22.73 20.83 -43.80
C PHE A 5 -21.71 21.24 -42.73
N ASP A 6 -21.56 22.53 -42.39
CA ASP A 6 -20.58 22.97 -41.38
C ASP A 6 -21.13 23.01 -39.94
N ARG A 7 -22.45 23.12 -39.77
CA ARG A 7 -23.08 23.23 -38.45
C ARG A 7 -23.09 21.89 -37.68
N LYS A 8 -23.10 20.76 -38.41
CA LYS A 8 -23.14 19.40 -37.81
C LYS A 8 -21.78 18.88 -37.33
N ARG A 9 -20.67 19.44 -37.82
CA ARG A 9 -19.32 19.01 -37.42
C ARG A 9 -18.92 19.56 -36.04
N LYS A 10 -19.39 20.76 -35.70
CA LYS A 10 -19.10 21.42 -34.41
C LYS A 10 -19.90 20.84 -33.24
N THR A 11 -21.09 20.29 -33.49
CA THR A 11 -21.93 19.67 -32.45
C THR A 11 -21.45 18.27 -32.05
N PHE A 12 -20.79 17.54 -32.95
CA PHE A 12 -20.23 16.21 -32.66
C PHE A 12 -18.98 16.25 -31.77
N ALA A 13 -18.18 17.32 -31.86
CA ALA A 13 -16.96 17.46 -31.06
C ALA A 13 -17.24 17.74 -29.57
N ILE A 14 -18.36 18.39 -29.25
CA ILE A 14 -18.73 18.74 -27.86
C ILE A 14 -19.30 17.53 -27.11
N LEU A 15 -20.04 16.65 -27.79
CA LEU A 15 -20.60 15.44 -27.18
C LEU A 15 -19.53 14.37 -26.87
N ALA A 16 -18.44 14.32 -27.63
CA ALA A 16 -17.35 13.37 -27.40
C ALA A 16 -16.50 13.69 -26.16
N SER A 17 -16.38 14.96 -25.75
CA SER A 17 -15.60 15.34 -24.56
C SER A 17 -16.31 15.06 -23.23
N MET A 18 -17.64 15.00 -23.20
CA MET A 18 -18.41 14.67 -21.98
C MET A 18 -18.34 13.18 -21.61
N VAL A 19 -18.11 12.29 -22.59
CA VAL A 19 -18.07 10.84 -22.35
C VAL A 19 -16.73 10.41 -21.73
N LEU A 20 -15.62 11.08 -22.06
CA LEU A 20 -14.29 10.72 -21.54
C LEU A 20 -14.08 11.06 -20.06
N LEU A 21 -14.85 12.00 -19.50
CA LEU A 21 -14.75 12.37 -18.08
C LEU A 21 -15.55 11.41 -17.15
N ALA A 22 -16.47 10.62 -17.72
CA ALA A 22 -17.27 9.65 -16.96
C ALA A 22 -16.54 8.31 -16.73
N LEU A 23 -15.48 8.00 -17.50
CA LEU A 23 -14.71 6.75 -17.33
C LEU A 23 -13.69 6.81 -16.18
N LEU A 24 -13.43 7.98 -15.59
CA LEU A 24 -12.46 8.16 -14.51
C LEU A 24 -13.04 7.88 -13.12
N ALA A 25 -14.34 7.62 -13.00
CA ALA A 25 -15.02 7.41 -11.71
C ALA A 25 -15.23 5.92 -11.33
N SER A 26 -14.85 4.97 -12.19
CA SER A 26 -15.12 3.54 -11.96
C SER A 26 -14.01 2.79 -11.22
N ALA A 27 -12.95 3.48 -10.76
CA ALA A 27 -11.83 2.85 -10.05
C ALA A 27 -12.03 2.79 -8.52
N CYS A 28 -13.19 3.19 -8.00
CA CYS A 28 -13.48 3.10 -6.56
C CYS A 28 -14.75 2.26 -6.32
N GLY A 29 -14.54 0.99 -5.96
CA GLY A 29 -15.43 0.24 -5.06
C GLY A 29 -16.64 -0.43 -5.69
N SER A 30 -16.47 -1.67 -6.15
CA SER A 30 -17.59 -2.61 -6.31
C SER A 30 -18.14 -2.99 -4.94
N ALA A 31 -19.15 -2.27 -4.45
CA ALA A 31 -19.99 -2.72 -3.35
C ALA A 31 -21.01 -3.72 -3.91
N ASN A 32 -20.72 -5.00 -3.74
CA ASN A 32 -21.57 -6.10 -4.18
C ASN A 32 -22.85 -6.15 -3.32
N THR A 33 -23.97 -5.64 -3.84
CA THR A 33 -25.31 -5.93 -3.31
C THR A 33 -25.74 -7.31 -3.75
N GLY A 34 -25.32 -8.33 -3.00
CA GLY A 34 -25.78 -9.71 -3.12
C GLY A 34 -26.71 -10.07 -1.97
N SER A 35 -27.92 -10.51 -2.29
CA SER A 35 -28.92 -11.05 -1.37
C SER A 35 -28.38 -12.20 -0.51
N SER A 36 -28.81 -12.20 0.76
CA SER A 36 -28.78 -13.26 1.77
C SER A 36 -28.03 -14.56 1.44
N SER A 37 -26.83 -14.68 1.99
CA SER A 37 -26.39 -15.92 2.62
C SER A 37 -25.83 -15.56 4.00
N ASN A 38 -26.41 -16.11 5.05
CA ASN A 38 -26.01 -15.90 6.43
C ASN A 38 -24.78 -16.76 6.75
N THR A 39 -23.75 -16.67 5.91
CA THR A 39 -22.41 -17.13 6.25
C THR A 39 -21.80 -16.08 7.16
N PRO A 40 -21.29 -16.44 8.35
CA PRO A 40 -20.51 -15.50 9.12
C PRO A 40 -19.25 -15.23 8.29
N THR A 41 -19.29 -14.16 7.50
CA THR A 41 -18.08 -13.53 7.02
C THR A 41 -17.34 -13.14 8.29
N SER A 42 -16.29 -13.89 8.61
CA SER A 42 -15.32 -13.48 9.61
C SER A 42 -14.88 -12.10 9.15
N SER A 43 -15.36 -11.05 9.81
CA SER A 43 -14.85 -9.70 9.62
C SER A 43 -13.37 -9.82 9.85
N GLY A 44 -12.58 -9.83 8.77
CA GLY A 44 -11.14 -9.82 8.86
C GLY A 44 -10.80 -8.69 9.83
N ASN A 45 -10.11 -9.01 10.91
CA ASN A 45 -9.54 -8.01 11.80
C ASN A 45 -8.55 -7.19 10.95
N ASN A 46 -9.05 -6.15 10.28
CA ASN A 46 -8.34 -5.27 9.34
C ASN A 46 -7.26 -4.47 10.08
N GLY A 47 -6.19 -5.13 10.54
CA GLY A 47 -5.10 -4.56 11.32
C GLY A 47 -5.49 -4.02 12.70
N LYS A 48 -6.79 -3.98 13.04
CA LYS A 48 -7.29 -3.48 14.32
C LYS A 48 -6.76 -4.35 15.46
N GLY A 49 -5.93 -3.77 16.31
CA GLY A 49 -5.27 -4.46 17.41
C GLY A 49 -3.93 -5.10 17.05
N CYS A 50 -3.42 -4.93 15.83
CA CYS A 50 -2.06 -5.33 15.49
C CYS A 50 -1.05 -4.62 16.40
N LYS A 51 -0.13 -5.39 16.99
CA LYS A 51 0.95 -4.89 17.86
C LYS A 51 2.33 -5.39 17.45
N LYS A 52 2.44 -6.36 16.55
CA LYS A 52 3.74 -6.83 16.07
C LYS A 52 4.09 -6.13 14.76
N VAL A 53 5.26 -5.52 14.73
CA VAL A 53 5.76 -4.68 13.64
C VAL A 53 7.12 -5.19 13.20
N GLY A 54 7.25 -5.55 11.92
CA GLY A 54 8.53 -5.88 11.30
C GLY A 54 9.18 -4.61 10.73
N VAL A 55 10.44 -4.35 11.07
CA VAL A 55 11.23 -3.22 10.56
C VAL A 55 12.38 -3.77 9.73
N LEU A 56 12.30 -3.55 8.43
CA LEU A 56 13.25 -4.07 7.45
C LEU A 56 14.08 -2.94 6.87
N LEU A 57 15.37 -2.90 7.22
CA LEU A 57 16.33 -1.91 6.72
C LEU A 57 17.31 -2.55 5.72
N PRO A 58 17.85 -1.79 4.75
CA PRO A 58 18.50 -2.37 3.58
C PRO A 58 19.89 -2.93 3.85
N GLU A 59 20.75 -2.21 4.58
CA GLU A 59 22.16 -2.55 4.81
C GLU A 59 22.79 -1.62 5.87
N THR A 60 23.99 -1.93 6.34
CA THR A 60 24.81 -1.05 7.21
C THR A 60 26.26 -0.83 6.74
N ALA A 61 26.69 -1.56 5.70
CA ALA A 61 28.02 -1.51 5.11
C ALA A 61 28.33 -0.17 4.38
N THR A 62 27.41 0.36 3.58
CA THR A 62 27.56 1.63 2.86
C THR A 62 26.91 2.81 3.58
N SER A 63 26.04 2.53 4.57
CA SER A 63 25.38 3.56 5.37
C SER A 63 25.18 3.15 6.83
N ALA A 64 26.07 3.60 7.71
CA ALA A 64 25.95 3.44 9.16
C ALA A 64 24.72 4.16 9.77
N ARG A 65 24.03 5.01 9.00
CA ARG A 65 22.82 5.74 9.41
C ARG A 65 21.72 4.77 9.88
N TRP A 66 21.58 3.64 9.18
CA TRP A 66 20.49 2.70 9.42
C TRP A 66 20.52 2.11 10.83
N ASP A 67 21.70 1.72 11.32
CA ASP A 67 21.85 1.19 12.68
C ASP A 67 21.97 2.30 13.74
N SER A 68 22.69 3.38 13.44
CA SER A 68 22.97 4.44 14.43
C SER A 68 21.78 5.39 14.67
N LYS A 69 20.88 5.53 13.68
CA LYS A 69 19.76 6.48 13.75
C LYS A 69 18.42 5.83 13.45
N ASP A 70 18.26 5.21 12.28
CA ASP A 70 16.92 4.80 11.85
C ASP A 70 16.35 3.70 12.71
N ARG A 71 17.10 2.62 12.95
CA ARG A 71 16.69 1.52 13.82
C ARG A 71 16.26 2.02 15.22
N PRO A 72 17.08 2.76 15.98
CA PRO A 72 16.68 3.19 17.32
C PRO A 72 15.51 4.18 17.28
N LEU A 73 15.50 5.15 16.35
CA LEU A 73 14.44 6.16 16.27
C LEU A 73 13.11 5.58 15.79
N LEU A 74 13.12 4.66 14.81
CA LEU A 74 11.92 3.94 14.38
C LEU A 74 11.37 3.07 15.51
N THR A 75 12.24 2.31 16.19
CA THR A 75 11.81 1.46 17.32
C THR A 75 11.15 2.28 18.42
N GLN A 76 11.75 3.42 18.78
CA GLN A 76 11.18 4.34 19.75
C GLN A 76 9.87 4.95 19.27
N GLY A 77 9.84 5.45 18.03
CA GLY A 77 8.65 6.05 17.43
C GLY A 77 7.47 5.08 17.37
N ILE A 78 7.72 3.83 16.97
CA ILE A 78 6.71 2.77 16.92
C ILE A 78 6.16 2.48 18.32
N LYS A 79 7.02 2.28 19.33
CA LYS A 79 6.57 2.01 20.70
C LYS A 79 5.79 3.17 21.32
N ASN A 80 6.15 4.40 20.98
CA ASN A 80 5.44 5.60 21.43
C ASN A 80 4.07 5.75 20.75
N ALA A 81 4.00 5.51 19.44
CA ALA A 81 2.76 5.63 18.66
C ALA A 81 1.80 4.46 18.90
N LEU A 82 2.33 3.28 19.21
CA LEU A 82 1.58 2.05 19.36
C LEU A 82 1.92 1.39 20.70
N SER A 83 1.15 1.74 21.73
CA SER A 83 1.32 1.15 23.07
C SER A 83 1.22 -0.38 23.01
N GLY A 84 2.19 -1.05 23.63
CA GLY A 84 2.32 -2.52 23.63
C GLY A 84 2.91 -3.10 22.35
N ALA A 85 3.52 -2.29 21.47
CA ALA A 85 4.14 -2.79 20.25
C ALA A 85 5.39 -3.63 20.53
N THR A 86 5.51 -4.74 19.80
CA THR A 86 6.73 -5.53 19.63
C THR A 86 7.32 -5.20 18.27
N VAL A 87 8.63 -5.01 18.22
CA VAL A 87 9.36 -4.69 16.99
C VAL A 87 10.33 -5.81 16.69
N ASP A 88 10.13 -6.50 15.57
CA ASP A 88 11.09 -7.42 14.97
C ASP A 88 11.94 -6.61 13.99
N TYR A 89 13.27 -6.68 14.10
CA TYR A 89 14.20 -5.89 13.29
C TYR A 89 15.05 -6.79 12.40
N ASN A 90 15.16 -6.39 11.13
CA ASN A 90 15.82 -7.16 10.10
C ASN A 90 16.74 -6.23 9.29
N ASN A 91 17.96 -6.68 9.04
CA ASN A 91 18.90 -6.05 8.12
C ASN A 91 19.07 -6.96 6.91
N ALA A 92 18.81 -6.44 5.71
CA ALA A 92 18.88 -7.22 4.48
C ALA A 92 20.30 -7.38 3.92
N GLU A 93 21.32 -6.77 4.53
CA GLU A 93 22.73 -6.86 4.14
C GLU A 93 22.97 -6.56 2.64
N GLY A 94 22.17 -5.63 2.09
CA GLY A 94 22.24 -5.23 0.68
C GLY A 94 21.63 -6.24 -0.30
N SER A 95 20.89 -7.24 0.18
CA SER A 95 20.26 -8.28 -0.64
C SER A 95 18.74 -8.14 -0.68
N ALA A 96 18.20 -7.82 -1.86
CA ALA A 96 16.74 -7.74 -2.05
C ALA A 96 16.04 -9.10 -1.85
N THR A 97 16.70 -10.20 -2.22
CA THR A 97 16.20 -11.56 -1.96
C THR A 97 16.11 -11.83 -0.47
N GLU A 98 17.14 -11.43 0.30
CA GLU A 98 17.12 -11.58 1.75
C GLU A 98 16.03 -10.72 2.39
N GLN A 99 15.87 -9.47 1.94
CA GLN A 99 14.79 -8.60 2.41
C GLN A 99 13.41 -9.21 2.20
N GLN A 100 13.17 -9.85 1.04
CA GLN A 100 11.91 -10.51 0.74
C GLN A 100 11.68 -11.75 1.63
N ASN A 101 12.74 -12.53 1.88
CA ASN A 101 12.68 -13.68 2.78
C ASN A 101 12.38 -13.25 4.22
N GLN A 102 13.03 -12.19 4.68
CA GLN A 102 12.80 -11.57 5.99
C GLN A 102 11.36 -11.09 6.13
N ALA A 103 10.82 -10.38 5.13
CA ALA A 103 9.44 -9.94 5.14
C ALA A 103 8.46 -11.12 5.24
N ASN A 104 8.69 -12.20 4.48
CA ASN A 104 7.86 -13.41 4.55
C ASN A 104 7.94 -14.09 5.93
N ALA A 105 9.14 -14.13 6.52
CA ALA A 105 9.35 -14.68 7.86
C ALA A 105 8.62 -13.86 8.93
N ASP A 106 8.68 -12.55 8.86
CA ASP A 106 8.02 -11.64 9.80
C ASP A 106 6.49 -11.76 9.70
N LEU A 107 5.94 -11.78 8.47
CA LEU A 107 4.51 -12.06 8.25
C LEU A 107 4.11 -13.42 8.85
N THR A 108 4.94 -14.45 8.69
CA THR A 108 4.70 -15.78 9.27
C THR A 108 4.76 -15.78 10.80
N LYS A 109 5.63 -14.95 11.40
CA LYS A 109 5.71 -14.70 12.85
C LYS A 109 4.56 -13.83 13.38
N GLY A 110 3.61 -13.44 12.52
CA GLY A 110 2.44 -12.66 12.88
C GLY A 110 2.68 -11.15 12.92
N ASP A 111 3.74 -10.65 12.29
CA ASP A 111 3.88 -9.22 12.04
C ASP A 111 2.81 -8.81 11.05
N CYS A 112 2.00 -7.85 11.46
CA CYS A 112 0.85 -7.38 10.68
C CYS A 112 1.06 -5.94 10.18
N ILE A 113 2.19 -5.32 10.52
CA ILE A 113 2.66 -4.04 9.99
C ILE A 113 4.14 -4.26 9.59
N LEU A 114 4.49 -3.89 8.37
CA LEU A 114 5.89 -3.86 7.92
C LEU A 114 6.30 -2.41 7.63
N VAL A 115 7.42 -1.99 8.20
CA VAL A 115 8.10 -0.74 7.87
C VAL A 115 9.34 -1.10 7.07
N LEU A 116 9.34 -0.79 5.78
CA LEU A 116 10.34 -1.27 4.84
C LEU A 116 11.07 -0.10 4.19
N ALA A 117 12.40 -0.11 4.27
CA ALA A 117 13.29 0.68 3.44
C ALA A 117 13.92 -0.27 2.40
N PRO A 118 13.61 -0.11 1.10
CA PRO A 118 13.98 -1.11 0.11
C PRO A 118 15.49 -1.15 -0.14
N VAL A 119 16.03 -2.34 -0.41
CA VAL A 119 17.43 -2.50 -0.87
C VAL A 119 17.65 -1.85 -2.24
N ASN A 120 16.67 -1.99 -3.15
CA ASN A 120 16.70 -1.39 -4.49
C ASN A 120 15.50 -0.46 -4.63
N GLY A 121 15.74 0.82 -4.96
CA GLY A 121 14.71 1.85 -5.10
C GLY A 121 15.00 2.80 -6.25
#